data_AF-A0A957QL53-F1
#
_entry.id   AF-A0A957QL53-F1
#
_cell.length_a   1.000
_cell.length_b   1.000
_cell.length_c   1.000
_cell.angle_alpha   90.00
_cell.angle_beta   90.00
_cell.angle_gamma   90.00
#
_symmetry.space_group_name_H-M   'P 1'
#
loop_
_entity.id
_entity.type
_entity.pdbx_description
1 polymer ?
#
loop_
_entity_poly.entity_id
_entity_poly.type
_entity_poly.pdbx_seq_one_letter_code
_entity_poly.pdbx_strand_id
1 'polypeptide(L)'
;APGAPYRYLLTPKSMARAEEQGISAPRVLGFLERSSETAVPASVKRAIERWSENGPEARLQRTVVLRVKDAEILEKLRANARTRPFLGESLGDFAVLVKEGQWEELRLATAQLGLFIDDF
;
A
#
# COMPACT_ATOMS: atom_id res chain seq x y z
N ALA A 1 12.90 32.82 22.57
CA ALA A 1 13.64 31.58 22.26
C ALA A 1 13.47 31.28 20.78
N PRO A 2 14.50 30.83 20.05
CA PRO A 2 14.29 30.33 18.70
C PRO A 2 13.23 29.20 18.74
N GLY A 3 12.32 29.20 17.77
CA GLY A 3 11.25 28.21 17.67
C GLY A 3 11.78 26.79 17.46
N ALA A 4 10.95 25.79 17.73
CA ALA A 4 11.30 24.40 17.46
C ALA A 4 11.63 24.20 15.96
N PRO A 5 12.65 23.40 15.61
CA PRO A 5 13.02 23.17 14.23
C PRO A 5 11.90 22.43 13.48
N TYR A 6 11.69 22.81 12.21
CA TYR A 6 10.77 22.10 11.32
C TYR A 6 11.38 20.75 10.89
N ARG A 7 10.54 19.71 10.82
CA ARG A 7 10.90 18.39 10.29
C ARG A 7 10.11 18.13 9.01
N TYR A 8 10.82 17.78 7.95
CA TYR A 8 10.25 17.45 6.65
C TYR A 8 10.50 15.98 6.32
N LEU A 9 9.62 15.39 5.51
CA LEU A 9 9.72 14.02 5.05
C LEU A 9 9.59 13.97 3.52
N LEU A 10 10.55 13.34 2.87
CA LEU A 10 10.45 12.98 1.46
C LEU A 10 9.60 11.72 1.32
N THR A 11 8.59 11.78 0.47
CA THR A 11 7.67 10.68 0.19
C THR A 11 7.47 10.53 -1.32
N PRO A 12 7.04 9.36 -1.82
CA PRO A 12 6.69 9.20 -3.24
C PRO A 12 5.65 10.25 -3.69
N LYS A 13 4.70 10.61 -2.82
CA LYS A 13 3.68 11.64 -3.11
C LYS A 13 4.29 13.04 -3.24
N SER A 14 5.24 13.42 -2.37
CA SER A 14 5.88 14.73 -2.46
C SER A 14 6.79 14.83 -3.68
N MET A 15 7.42 13.71 -4.07
CA MET A 15 8.24 13.64 -5.29
C MET A 15 7.37 13.76 -6.54
N ALA A 16 6.23 13.07 -6.61
CA ALA A 16 5.27 13.20 -7.71
C ALA A 16 4.81 14.66 -7.88
N ARG A 17 4.45 15.30 -6.77
CA ARG A 17 4.08 16.72 -6.76
C ARG A 17 5.23 17.63 -7.23
N ALA A 18 6.47 17.31 -6.89
CA ALA A 18 7.64 18.09 -7.33
C ALA A 18 7.81 17.99 -8.84
N GLU A 19 7.66 16.80 -9.40
CA GLU A 19 7.73 16.56 -10.86
C GLU A 19 6.62 17.30 -11.62
N GLU A 20 5.36 17.25 -11.13
CA GLU A 20 4.24 18.03 -11.65
C GLU A 20 4.52 19.55 -11.69
N GLN A 21 5.39 20.03 -10.80
CA GLN A 21 5.83 21.43 -10.72
C GLN A 21 7.11 21.73 -11.51
N GLY A 22 7.62 20.77 -12.31
CA GLY A 22 8.86 20.92 -13.07
C GLY A 22 10.13 20.90 -12.19
N ILE A 23 10.04 20.33 -10.99
CA ILE A 23 11.18 20.15 -10.08
C ILE A 23 11.70 18.73 -10.25
N SER A 24 12.73 18.57 -11.07
CA SER A 24 13.34 17.26 -11.36
C SER A 24 14.13 16.68 -10.18
N ALA A 25 14.33 15.36 -10.16
CA ALA A 25 15.14 14.67 -9.16
C ALA A 25 16.57 15.24 -9.00
N PRO A 26 17.32 15.57 -10.08
CA PRO A 26 18.60 16.27 -9.95
C PRO A 26 18.49 17.64 -9.26
N ARG A 27 17.39 18.37 -9.49
CA ARG A 27 17.15 19.67 -8.84
C ARG A 27 16.87 19.50 -7.35
N VAL A 28 16.14 18.45 -6.96
CA VAL A 28 15.93 18.08 -5.56
C VAL A 28 17.26 17.74 -4.88
N LEU A 29 18.09 16.88 -5.50
CA LEU A 29 19.40 16.50 -4.97
C LEU A 29 20.31 17.71 -4.79
N GLY A 30 20.43 18.56 -5.82
CA GLY A 30 21.25 19.76 -5.73
C GLY A 30 20.75 20.75 -4.67
N PHE A 31 19.44 20.83 -4.43
CA PHE A 31 18.90 21.63 -3.33
C PHE A 31 19.32 21.07 -1.96
N LEU A 32 19.19 19.75 -1.75
CA LEU A 32 19.58 19.11 -0.49
C LEU A 32 21.08 19.27 -0.24
N GLU A 33 21.92 19.11 -1.26
CA GLU A 33 23.37 19.28 -1.14
C GLU A 33 23.78 20.71 -0.78
N ARG A 34 23.10 21.73 -1.32
CA ARG A 34 23.38 23.13 -0.99
C ARG A 34 22.81 23.59 0.36
N SER A 35 21.74 22.94 0.82
CA SER A 35 20.98 23.39 2.00
C SER A 35 21.29 22.59 3.27
N SER A 36 22.06 21.50 3.16
CA SER A 36 22.45 20.66 4.29
C SER A 36 23.84 21.04 4.76
N GLU A 37 24.04 21.11 6.09
CA GLU A 37 25.37 21.30 6.69
C GLU A 37 26.28 20.06 6.52
N THR A 38 25.66 18.91 6.25
CA THR A 38 26.34 17.62 6.02
C THR A 38 26.00 17.07 4.65
N ALA A 39 26.86 16.20 4.11
CA ALA A 39 26.60 15.51 2.86
C ALA A 39 25.26 14.73 2.92
N VAL A 40 24.51 14.77 1.83
CA VAL A 40 23.26 14.00 1.70
C VAL A 40 23.58 12.50 1.75
N PRO A 41 22.93 11.72 2.64
CA PRO A 41 23.21 10.30 2.77
C PRO A 41 22.99 9.54 1.45
N ALA A 42 23.86 8.56 1.16
CA ALA A 42 23.79 7.78 -0.08
C ALA A 42 22.43 7.07 -0.28
N SER A 43 21.79 6.64 0.82
CA SER A 43 20.45 6.04 0.78
C SER A 43 19.37 7.01 0.30
N VAL A 44 19.47 8.29 0.67
CA VAL A 44 18.53 9.34 0.23
C VAL A 44 18.74 9.66 -1.24
N LYS A 45 20.01 9.74 -1.69
CA LYS A 45 20.34 9.93 -3.12
C LYS A 45 19.73 8.81 -3.96
N ARG A 46 20.01 7.56 -3.58
CA ARG A 46 19.46 6.38 -4.24
C ARG A 46 17.94 6.32 -4.23
N ALA A 47 17.28 6.76 -3.15
CA ALA A 47 15.83 6.76 -3.07
C ALA A 47 15.20 7.77 -4.06
N ILE A 48 15.79 8.96 -4.20
CA ILE A 48 15.34 9.99 -5.15
C ILE A 48 15.56 9.53 -6.60
N GLU A 49 16.72 8.95 -6.89
CA GLU A 49 17.06 8.41 -8.22
C GLU A 49 16.11 7.25 -8.60
N ARG A 50 15.95 6.24 -7.75
CA ARG A 50 15.05 5.11 -7.99
C ARG A 50 13.61 5.53 -8.20
N TRP A 51 13.13 6.51 -7.42
CA TRP A 51 11.77 7.04 -7.61
C TRP A 51 11.63 7.75 -8.95
N SER A 52 12.65 8.49 -9.40
CA SER A 52 12.61 9.16 -10.71
C SER A 52 12.60 8.17 -11.87
N GLU A 53 13.22 7.00 -11.70
CA GLU A 53 13.30 5.95 -12.73
C GLU A 53 12.06 5.06 -12.76
N ASN A 54 11.54 4.70 -11.58
CA ASN A 54 10.55 3.61 -11.43
C ASN A 54 9.23 4.07 -10.81
N GLY A 55 9.13 5.32 -10.35
CA GLY A 55 8.01 5.80 -9.55
C GLY A 55 7.92 5.10 -8.18
N PRO A 56 6.71 5.02 -7.58
CA PRO A 56 6.49 4.25 -6.36
C PRO A 56 6.62 2.74 -6.60
N GLU A 57 7.63 2.11 -6.02
CA GLU A 57 7.90 0.67 -6.19
C GLU A 57 7.16 -0.24 -5.18
N ALA A 58 6.61 0.34 -4.12
CA ALA A 58 5.89 -0.40 -3.08
C ALA A 58 4.79 0.44 -2.43
N ARG A 59 3.73 -0.22 -1.96
CA ARG A 59 2.62 0.39 -1.23
C ARG A 59 2.22 -0.47 -0.04
N LEU A 60 1.94 0.18 1.08
CA LEU A 60 1.28 -0.44 2.22
C LEU A 60 -0.22 -0.17 2.15
N GLN A 61 -1.01 -1.18 2.53
CA GLN A 61 -2.46 -1.08 2.63
C GLN A 61 -2.93 -1.81 3.90
N ARG A 62 -3.90 -1.22 4.60
CA ARG A 62 -4.63 -1.90 5.67
C ARG A 62 -5.83 -2.60 5.05
N THR A 63 -5.96 -3.90 5.29
CA THR A 63 -7.04 -4.70 4.75
C THR A 63 -7.24 -5.97 5.57
N VAL A 64 -8.43 -6.56 5.49
CA VAL A 64 -8.70 -7.87 6.07
C VAL A 64 -8.29 -8.94 5.07
N VAL A 65 -7.65 -10.00 5.56
CA VAL A 65 -7.26 -11.16 4.75
C VAL A 65 -8.08 -12.36 5.20
N LEU A 66 -8.87 -12.92 4.30
CA LEU A 66 -9.53 -14.21 4.55
C LEU A 66 -8.55 -15.32 4.19
N ARG A 67 -8.18 -16.14 5.19
CA ARG A 67 -7.41 -17.36 5.00
C ARG A 67 -8.32 -18.57 5.09
N VAL A 68 -8.15 -19.51 4.18
CA VAL A 68 -8.90 -20.78 4.16
C VAL A 68 -7.95 -21.94 4.36
N LYS A 69 -8.48 -23.06 4.87
CA LYS A 69 -7.71 -24.30 5.02
C LYS A 69 -7.57 -25.09 3.72
N ASP A 70 -8.47 -24.85 2.77
CA ASP A 70 -8.57 -25.56 1.49
C ASP A 70 -8.86 -24.56 0.37
N ALA A 71 -8.09 -24.62 -0.71
CA ALA A 71 -8.24 -23.75 -1.87
C ALA A 71 -9.62 -23.88 -2.54
N GLU A 72 -10.25 -25.07 -2.47
CA GLU A 72 -11.62 -25.26 -2.99
C GLU A 72 -12.64 -24.34 -2.33
N ILE A 73 -12.41 -23.93 -1.08
CA ILE A 73 -13.29 -22.98 -0.39
C ILE A 73 -13.25 -21.64 -1.12
N LEU A 74 -12.07 -21.12 -1.45
CA LEU A 74 -11.96 -19.86 -2.18
C LEU A 74 -12.58 -19.95 -3.56
N GLU A 75 -12.42 -21.06 -4.27
CA GLU A 75 -13.08 -21.26 -5.57
C GLU A 75 -14.60 -21.24 -5.46
N LYS A 76 -15.18 -21.92 -4.45
CA LYS A 76 -16.63 -21.88 -4.18
C LYS A 76 -17.10 -20.45 -3.87
N LEU A 77 -16.35 -19.70 -3.06
CA LEU A 77 -16.68 -18.32 -2.72
C LEU A 77 -16.54 -17.36 -3.91
N ARG A 78 -15.60 -17.61 -4.83
CA ARG A 78 -15.47 -16.86 -6.08
C ARG A 78 -16.58 -17.20 -7.07
N ALA A 79 -17.00 -18.45 -7.16
CA ALA A 79 -18.08 -18.86 -8.07
C ALA A 79 -19.45 -18.34 -7.60
N ASN A 80 -19.64 -18.11 -6.30
CA ASN A 80 -20.92 -17.69 -5.76
C ASN A 80 -21.15 -16.16 -5.86
N ALA A 81 -22.26 -15.78 -6.49
CA ALA A 81 -22.62 -14.38 -6.72
C ALA A 81 -22.85 -13.56 -5.44
N ARG A 82 -23.15 -14.19 -4.30
CA ARG A 82 -23.33 -13.50 -3.01
C ARG A 82 -22.03 -13.16 -2.31
N THR A 83 -20.96 -13.94 -2.53
CA THR A 83 -19.68 -13.76 -1.83
C THR A 83 -18.61 -13.13 -2.71
N ARG A 84 -18.61 -13.43 -4.01
CA ARG A 84 -17.65 -12.86 -4.99
C ARG A 84 -17.50 -11.33 -4.91
N PRO A 85 -18.56 -10.52 -4.69
CA PRO A 85 -18.42 -9.06 -4.63
C PRO A 85 -17.50 -8.57 -3.52
N PHE A 86 -17.31 -9.32 -2.43
CA PHE A 86 -16.49 -8.94 -1.28
C PHE A 86 -15.03 -9.39 -1.39
N LEU A 87 -14.71 -10.26 -2.35
CA LEU A 87 -13.37 -10.78 -2.55
C LEU A 87 -12.55 -9.84 -3.44
N GLY A 88 -11.30 -9.60 -3.04
CA GLY A 88 -10.31 -8.81 -3.75
C GLY A 88 -9.22 -9.67 -4.38
N GLU A 89 -8.01 -9.13 -4.36
CA GLU A 89 -6.80 -9.78 -4.88
C GLU A 89 -6.47 -11.07 -4.11
N SER A 90 -6.05 -12.10 -4.85
CA SER A 90 -5.53 -13.34 -4.25
C SER A 90 -4.13 -13.14 -3.71
N LEU A 91 -3.87 -13.61 -2.49
CA LEU A 91 -2.54 -13.68 -1.88
C LEU A 91 -2.01 -15.13 -1.94
N GLY A 92 -2.14 -15.76 -3.11
CA GLY A 92 -1.91 -17.20 -3.33
C GLY A 92 -3.20 -18.03 -3.25
N ASP A 93 -3.05 -19.35 -3.15
CA ASP A 93 -4.15 -20.31 -3.30
C ASP A 93 -5.06 -20.40 -2.06
N PHE A 94 -4.55 -19.98 -0.89
CA PHE A 94 -5.23 -20.14 0.40
C PHE A 94 -5.60 -18.81 1.09
N ALA A 95 -5.37 -17.68 0.41
CA ALA A 95 -5.62 -16.38 1.00
C ALA A 95 -6.14 -15.39 -0.05
N VAL A 96 -7.08 -14.55 0.36
CA VAL A 96 -7.63 -13.48 -0.48
C VAL A 96 -7.83 -12.23 0.37
N LEU A 97 -7.61 -11.07 -0.25
CA LEU A 97 -8.02 -9.81 0.34
C LEU A 97 -9.54 -9.74 0.40
N VAL A 98 -10.07 -9.26 1.52
CA VAL A 98 -11.46 -8.83 1.60
C VAL A 98 -11.51 -7.35 1.26
N LYS A 99 -12.49 -6.94 0.47
CA LYS A 99 -12.66 -5.52 0.14
C LYS A 99 -12.87 -4.69 1.41
N GLU A 100 -12.31 -3.49 1.41
CA GLU A 100 -12.24 -2.62 2.58
C GLU A 100 -13.63 -2.37 3.17
N GLY A 101 -13.77 -2.62 4.47
CA GLY A 101 -15.04 -2.44 5.20
C GLY A 101 -16.12 -3.48 4.93
N GLN A 102 -15.89 -4.50 4.11
CA GLN A 102 -16.93 -5.46 3.67
C GLN A 102 -16.83 -6.86 4.30
N TRP A 103 -16.04 -7.01 5.37
CA TRP A 103 -15.77 -8.31 5.97
C TRP A 103 -16.98 -8.86 6.75
N GLU A 104 -17.80 -7.98 7.32
CA GLU A 104 -19.01 -8.37 8.06
C GLU A 104 -20.08 -8.92 7.10
N GLU A 105 -20.26 -8.28 5.95
CA GLU A 105 -21.17 -8.73 4.90
C GLU A 105 -20.70 -10.04 4.27
N LEU A 106 -19.38 -10.20 4.09
CA LEU A 106 -18.81 -11.48 3.68
C LEU A 106 -19.10 -12.58 4.71
N ARG A 107 -18.97 -12.28 6.01
CA ARG A 107 -19.29 -13.23 7.09
C ARG A 107 -20.76 -13.64 7.06
N LEU A 108 -21.67 -12.69 6.85
CA LEU A 108 -23.10 -12.99 6.71
C LEU A 108 -23.40 -13.82 5.45
N ALA A 109 -22.79 -13.46 4.32
CA ALA A 109 -22.99 -14.16 3.06
C ALA A 109 -22.44 -15.59 3.09
N THR A 110 -21.27 -15.80 3.70
CA THR A 110 -20.68 -17.14 3.88
C THR A 110 -21.51 -18.01 4.82
N ALA A 111 -22.04 -17.44 5.91
CA ALA A 111 -22.93 -18.16 6.83
C ALA A 111 -24.20 -18.68 6.13
N GLN A 112 -24.78 -17.91 5.19
CA GLN A 112 -25.90 -18.36 4.37
C GLN A 112 -25.56 -19.54 3.44
N LEU A 113 -24.28 -19.80 3.21
CA LEU A 113 -23.76 -20.95 2.45
C LEU A 113 -23.31 -22.10 3.35
N GLY A 114 -23.56 -22.00 4.67
CA GLY A 114 -23.12 -23.00 5.65
C GLY A 114 -21.64 -22.93 6.00
N LEU A 115 -20.94 -21.84 5.65
CA LEU A 115 -19.55 -21.61 5.99
C LEU A 115 -19.45 -20.49 7.04
N PHE A 116 -19.08 -20.84 8.26
CA PHE A 116 -18.70 -19.83 9.25
C PHE A 116 -17.22 -19.49 9.09
N ILE A 117 -16.93 -18.19 9.09
CA ILE A 117 -15.57 -17.66 9.12
C ILE A 117 -15.33 -16.99 10.47
N ASP A 118 -14.15 -17.22 11.04
CA ASP A 118 -13.74 -16.59 12.29
C ASP A 118 -13.42 -15.11 12.08
N ASP A 119 -13.62 -14.31 13.13
CA ASP A 119 -13.16 -12.93 13.24
C ASP A 119 -11.82 -12.85 14.00
N PHE A 120 -11.34 -11.61 14.24
CA PHE A 120 -10.01 -11.30 14.77
C PHE A 120 -9.98 -11.07 16.28
#